data_AF-M2AH43-F1
#
_entry.id   AF-M2AH43-F1
#
_cell.length_a   1.000
_cell.length_b   1.000
_cell.length_c   1.000
_cell.angle_alpha   90.00
_cell.angle_beta   90.00
_cell.angle_gamma   90.00
#
_symmetry.space_group_name_H-M   'P 1'
#
loop_
_entity.id
_entity.type
_entity.pdbx_description
1 polymer ?
#
loop_
_entity_poly.entity_id
_entity_poly.type
_entity_poly.pdbx_seq_one_letter_code
_entity_poly.pdbx_strand_id
1 'polypeptide(L)'
;MKKKFFAISIMALLALAVFAQNAANVTTKTQKIEVKDRPSAVMYLTKMDVPGLENQVEFYLTYEENNDTYDEAVCEKIIMEFIAEYKRTNVFSKFEVEDLKAASVGKTKTTVVKRVIFRKVR
;
A
#
# COMPACT_ATOMS: atom_id res chain seq x y z
N MET A 1 -13.33 -53.00 -6.44
CA MET A 1 -11.93 -52.50 -6.32
C MET A 1 -11.50 -51.90 -7.66
N LYS A 2 -11.07 -50.64 -7.70
CA LYS A 2 -9.78 -50.19 -8.26
C LYS A 2 -9.61 -48.68 -7.98
N LYS A 3 -8.40 -48.36 -7.53
CA LYS A 3 -7.95 -47.14 -6.85
C LYS A 3 -7.60 -46.02 -7.84
N LYS A 4 -7.24 -44.87 -7.23
CA LYS A 4 -6.50 -43.69 -7.76
C LYS A 4 -7.47 -42.62 -8.28
N PHE A 5 -7.53 -41.41 -7.73
CA PHE A 5 -6.44 -40.47 -7.50
C PHE A 5 -6.62 -39.64 -6.21
N PHE A 6 -5.64 -39.70 -5.30
CA PHE A 6 -5.50 -38.77 -4.17
C PHE A 6 -4.03 -38.34 -4.13
N ALA A 7 -3.60 -37.51 -5.07
CA ALA A 7 -2.21 -37.07 -5.15
C ALA A 7 -2.04 -35.68 -5.78
N ILE A 8 -3.07 -34.82 -5.72
CA ILE A 8 -2.96 -33.43 -6.23
C ILE A 8 -3.18 -32.39 -5.11
N SER A 9 -3.71 -32.75 -3.94
CA SER A 9 -4.00 -31.75 -2.90
C SER A 9 -2.78 -31.27 -2.11
N ILE A 10 -1.73 -32.09 -1.96
CA ILE A 10 -0.65 -31.76 -1.01
C ILE A 10 0.26 -30.64 -1.55
N MET A 11 0.55 -30.60 -2.85
CA MET A 11 1.45 -29.59 -3.42
C MET A 11 0.79 -28.21 -3.55
N ALA A 12 -0.53 -28.15 -3.75
CA ALA A 12 -1.31 -26.91 -3.70
C ALA A 12 -1.47 -26.36 -2.27
N LEU A 13 -1.60 -27.26 -1.27
CA LEU A 13 -1.62 -26.89 0.16
C LEU A 13 -0.27 -26.35 0.64
N LEU A 14 0.85 -26.88 0.15
CA LEU A 14 2.19 -26.39 0.49
C LEU A 14 2.46 -24.99 -0.09
N ALA A 15 2.01 -24.70 -1.32
CA ALA A 15 2.15 -23.36 -1.89
C ALA A 15 1.35 -22.31 -1.09
N LEU A 16 0.12 -22.66 -0.64
CA LEU A 16 -0.69 -21.79 0.22
C LEU A 16 -0.12 -21.64 1.64
N ALA A 17 0.54 -22.66 2.18
CA ALA A 17 1.15 -22.62 3.50
C ALA A 17 2.35 -21.65 3.59
N VAL A 18 3.12 -21.50 2.50
CA VAL A 18 4.24 -20.54 2.44
C VAL A 18 3.73 -19.10 2.43
N PHE A 19 2.56 -18.82 1.84
CA PHE A 19 1.93 -17.49 1.94
C PHE A 19 1.22 -17.27 3.30
N ALA A 20 0.64 -18.31 3.90
CA ALA A 20 -0.05 -18.22 5.19
C ALA A 20 0.90 -18.04 6.39
N GLN A 21 2.09 -18.65 6.38
CA GLN A 21 3.08 -18.45 7.45
C GLN A 21 3.62 -17.02 7.52
N ASN A 22 3.62 -16.29 6.41
CA ASN A 22 4.05 -14.89 6.39
C ASN A 22 2.93 -13.91 6.77
N ALA A 23 1.66 -14.26 6.55
CA ALA A 23 0.51 -13.42 6.91
C ALA A 23 0.30 -13.29 8.43
N ALA A 24 0.69 -14.30 9.22
CA ALA A 24 0.47 -14.33 10.67
C ALA A 24 1.24 -13.26 11.47
N ASN A 25 2.27 -12.65 10.87
CA ASN A 25 3.13 -11.65 11.53
C ASN A 25 3.16 -10.30 10.81
N VAL A 26 2.24 -10.06 9.85
CA VAL A 26 2.12 -8.75 9.22
C VAL A 26 1.44 -7.81 10.20
N THR A 27 2.21 -6.88 10.77
CA THR A 27 1.64 -5.81 11.59
C THR A 27 1.38 -4.58 10.74
N THR A 28 0.23 -3.94 10.95
CA THR A 28 -0.13 -2.70 10.26
C THR A 28 -0.08 -1.53 11.23
N LYS A 29 0.57 -0.44 10.82
CA LYS A 29 0.56 0.82 11.55
C LYS A 29 0.08 1.94 10.64
N THR A 30 -1.07 2.50 10.96
CA THR A 30 -1.64 3.66 10.25
C THR A 30 -1.24 4.95 10.94
N GLN A 31 -0.68 5.88 10.17
CA GLN A 31 -0.38 7.23 10.60
C GLN A 31 -1.22 8.22 9.80
N LYS A 32 -1.88 9.15 10.49
CA LYS A 32 -2.56 10.30 9.87
C LYS A 32 -1.55 11.44 9.68
N ILE A 33 -1.57 12.04 8.49
CA ILE A 33 -0.71 13.14 8.08
C ILE A 33 -1.61 14.25 7.55
N GLU A 34 -1.50 15.44 8.15
CA GLU A 34 -2.17 16.63 7.65
C GLU A 34 -1.44 17.15 6.41
N VAL A 35 -2.21 17.54 5.40
CA VAL A 35 -1.63 18.08 4.16
C VAL A 35 -1.40 19.58 4.36
N LYS A 36 -0.14 20.00 4.29
CA LYS A 36 0.24 21.40 4.44
C LYS A 36 -0.52 22.25 3.41
N ASP A 37 -1.02 23.39 3.85
CA ASP A 37 -1.74 24.37 3.04
C ASP A 37 -3.05 23.84 2.39
N ARG A 38 -3.54 22.67 2.83
CA ARG A 38 -4.77 22.04 2.33
C ARG A 38 -5.59 21.42 3.48
N PRO A 39 -6.30 22.25 4.26
CA PRO A 39 -6.91 21.83 5.54
C PRO A 39 -8.08 20.85 5.40
N SER A 40 -8.71 20.78 4.22
CA SER A 40 -9.74 19.79 3.89
C SER A 40 -9.16 18.42 3.52
N ALA A 41 -7.84 18.33 3.32
CA ALA A 41 -7.16 17.13 2.87
C ALA A 41 -6.39 16.45 4.01
N VAL A 42 -6.46 15.13 4.02
CA VAL A 42 -5.76 14.26 4.97
C VAL A 42 -5.18 13.07 4.22
N MET A 43 -3.97 12.69 4.58
CA MET A 43 -3.33 11.47 4.10
C MET A 43 -3.18 10.47 5.23
N TYR A 44 -3.50 9.20 4.97
CA TYR A 44 -3.27 8.09 5.87
C TYR A 44 -2.23 7.16 5.27
N LEU A 45 -1.17 6.92 6.03
CA LEU A 45 -0.09 6.02 5.65
C LEU A 45 -0.20 4.74 6.48
N THR A 46 -0.59 3.64 5.86
CA THR A 46 -0.63 2.33 6.51
C THR A 46 0.60 1.54 6.09
N LYS A 47 1.58 1.43 6.98
CA LYS A 47 2.79 0.63 6.77
C LYS A 47 2.48 -0.85 6.96
N MET A 48 2.94 -1.68 6.02
CA MET A 48 2.93 -3.13 6.11
C MET A 48 4.32 -3.58 6.55
N ASP A 49 4.44 -3.98 7.82
CA ASP A 49 5.68 -4.59 8.32
C ASP A 49 5.61 -6.09 8.06
N VAL A 50 6.31 -6.54 7.03
CA VAL A 50 6.37 -7.95 6.63
C VAL A 50 7.74 -8.52 7.03
N PRO A 51 7.77 -9.50 7.96
CA PRO A 51 9.03 -10.14 8.36
C PRO A 51 9.77 -10.76 7.17
N GLY A 52 11.10 -10.60 7.12
CA GLY A 52 11.95 -11.14 6.05
C GLY A 52 12.11 -10.24 4.81
N LEU A 53 11.43 -9.09 4.76
CA LEU A 53 11.58 -8.07 3.70
C LEU A 53 12.44 -6.88 4.15
N GLU A 54 13.65 -7.13 4.65
CA GLU A 54 14.54 -6.09 5.23
C GLU A 54 14.94 -4.98 4.25
N ASN A 55 14.90 -5.25 2.94
CA ASN A 55 15.26 -4.30 1.89
C ASN A 55 14.03 -3.68 1.19
N GLN A 56 12.82 -3.94 1.69
CA GLN A 56 11.58 -3.45 1.10
C GLN A 56 10.66 -2.88 2.18
N VAL A 57 9.92 -1.83 1.83
CA VAL A 57 8.81 -1.37 2.65
C VAL A 57 7.60 -1.14 1.76
N GLU A 58 6.45 -1.61 2.21
CA GLU A 58 5.17 -1.43 1.53
C GLU A 58 4.25 -0.55 2.36
N PHE A 59 3.58 0.39 1.70
CA PHE A 59 2.57 1.25 2.29
C PHE A 59 1.31 1.24 1.44
N TYR A 60 0.17 1.32 2.12
CA TYR A 60 -1.08 1.81 1.54
C TYR A 60 -1.22 3.28 1.90
N LEU A 61 -1.27 4.12 0.88
CA LEU A 61 -1.45 5.56 1.00
C LEU A 61 -2.87 5.91 0.59
N THR A 62 -3.65 6.39 1.55
CA THR A 62 -5.01 6.86 1.33
C THR A 62 -5.04 8.37 1.44
N TYR A 63 -5.46 9.05 0.38
CA TYR A 63 -5.75 10.47 0.40
C TYR A 63 -7.25 10.69 0.48
N GLU A 64 -7.69 11.55 1.39
CA GLU A 64 -9.09 11.99 1.51
C GLU A 64 -9.17 13.50 1.47
N GLU A 65 -10.09 14.03 0.68
CA GLU A 65 -10.39 15.46 0.65
C GLU A 65 -11.88 15.72 0.45
N ASN A 66 -12.39 16.83 0.98
CA ASN A 66 -13.77 17.25 0.73
C ASN A 66 -14.02 17.41 -0.78
N ASN A 67 -15.19 16.97 -1.25
CA ASN A 67 -15.54 17.02 -2.66
C ASN A 67 -15.44 18.43 -3.27
N ASP A 68 -15.80 19.45 -2.50
CA ASP A 68 -15.86 20.84 -2.96
C ASP A 68 -14.48 21.44 -3.25
N THR A 69 -13.40 20.85 -2.72
CA THR A 69 -12.03 21.34 -2.88
C THR A 69 -11.13 20.35 -3.61
N TYR A 70 -11.63 19.14 -3.91
CA TYR A 70 -10.84 18.10 -4.55
C TYR A 70 -10.40 18.52 -5.96
N ASP A 71 -9.11 18.37 -6.21
CA ASP A 71 -8.51 18.51 -7.53
C ASP A 71 -7.57 17.33 -7.75
N GLU A 72 -7.79 16.58 -8.83
CA GLU A 72 -7.05 15.36 -9.14
C GLU A 72 -5.56 15.64 -9.38
N ALA A 73 -5.23 16.71 -10.12
CA ALA A 73 -3.85 17.05 -10.43
C ALA A 73 -3.08 17.48 -9.18
N VAL A 74 -3.72 18.21 -8.27
CA VAL A 74 -3.07 18.59 -7.01
C VAL A 74 -2.96 17.39 -6.06
N CYS A 75 -3.98 16.53 -6.00
CA CYS A 75 -3.92 15.27 -5.26
C CYS A 75 -2.73 14.42 -5.72
N GLU A 76 -2.59 14.20 -7.02
CA GLU A 76 -1.48 13.40 -7.58
C GLU A 76 -0.13 14.02 -7.25
N LYS A 77 0.00 15.35 -7.39
CA LYS A 77 1.21 16.07 -7.03
C LYS A 77 1.58 15.88 -5.56
N ILE A 78 0.64 16.05 -4.63
CA ILE A 78 0.87 15.89 -3.18
C ILE A 78 1.35 14.47 -2.87
N ILE A 79 0.68 13.45 -3.43
CA ILE A 79 1.03 12.05 -3.21
C ILE A 79 2.45 11.77 -3.73
N MET A 80 2.77 12.23 -4.93
CA MET A 80 4.08 11.99 -5.55
C MET A 80 5.21 12.74 -4.83
N GLU A 81 4.98 13.97 -4.38
CA GLU A 81 5.94 14.73 -3.56
C GLU A 81 6.20 14.01 -2.23
N PHE A 82 5.16 13.50 -1.57
CA PHE A 82 5.30 12.70 -0.36
C PHE A 82 6.14 11.44 -0.61
N ILE A 83 5.84 10.69 -1.67
CA ILE A 83 6.58 9.46 -2.04
C ILE A 83 8.05 9.78 -2.33
N ALA A 84 8.33 10.84 -3.09
CA ALA A 84 9.68 11.26 -3.43
C ALA A 84 10.49 11.66 -2.19
N GLU A 85 9.88 12.43 -1.29
CA GLU A 85 10.50 12.86 -0.05
C GLU A 85 10.75 11.66 0.90
N TYR A 86 9.78 10.75 1.01
CA TYR A 86 9.93 9.53 1.79
C TYR A 86 11.08 8.66 1.24
N LYS A 87 11.17 8.48 -0.09
CA LYS A 87 12.26 7.78 -0.76
C LYS A 87 13.62 8.37 -0.39
N ARG A 88 13.73 9.70 -0.48
CA ARG A 88 14.96 10.47 -0.26
C ARG A 88 15.42 10.35 1.19
N THR A 89 14.52 10.59 2.13
CA THR A 89 14.81 10.59 3.58
C THR A 89 15.17 9.19 4.09
N ASN A 90 14.57 8.13 3.55
CA ASN A 90 14.82 6.75 3.98
C ASN A 90 15.86 6.01 3.11
N VAL A 91 16.46 6.68 2.13
CA VAL A 91 17.53 6.18 1.26
C VAL A 91 17.11 4.90 0.52
N PHE A 92 15.95 4.94 -0.12
CA PHE A 92 15.51 3.87 -1.03
C PHE A 92 16.03 4.12 -2.45
N SER A 93 16.35 3.05 -3.18
CA SER A 93 16.90 3.15 -4.53
C SER A 93 15.79 3.36 -5.57
N LYS A 94 14.68 2.63 -5.42
CA LYS A 94 13.53 2.67 -6.33
C LYS A 94 12.22 2.53 -5.58
N PHE A 95 11.14 2.93 -6.24
CA PHE A 95 9.77 2.74 -5.76
C PHE A 95 8.85 2.32 -6.90
N GLU A 96 7.81 1.58 -6.56
CA GLU A 96 6.72 1.17 -7.44
C GLU A 96 5.43 1.76 -6.86
N VAL A 97 4.59 2.36 -7.71
CA VAL A 97 3.29 2.91 -7.33
C VAL A 97 2.22 2.19 -8.15
N GLU A 98 1.16 1.76 -7.47
CA GLU A 98 0.00 1.14 -8.09
C GLU A 98 -1.28 1.79 -7.57
N ASP A 99 -2.15 2.16 -8.50
CA ASP A 99 -3.46 2.70 -8.20
C ASP A 99 -4.41 1.57 -7.84
N LEU A 100 -4.66 1.37 -6.54
CA LEU A 100 -5.60 0.36 -6.07
C LEU A 100 -7.05 0.82 -6.24
N LYS A 101 -7.26 2.13 -6.11
CA LYS A 101 -8.54 2.77 -6.31
C LYS A 101 -8.30 4.14 -6.93
N ALA A 102 -8.79 4.31 -8.16
CA ALA A 102 -8.95 5.63 -8.76
C ALA A 102 -9.82 6.53 -7.87
N ALA A 103 -9.81 7.84 -8.12
CA ALA A 103 -10.58 8.81 -7.35
C ALA A 103 -12.04 8.37 -7.21
N SER A 104 -12.47 8.14 -5.97
CA SER A 104 -13.80 7.68 -5.64
C SER A 104 -14.53 8.76 -4.88
N VAL A 105 -15.50 9.39 -5.56
CA VAL A 105 -16.33 10.46 -4.99
C VAL A 105 -17.39 9.83 -4.10
N GLY A 106 -17.25 10.01 -2.79
CA GLY A 106 -18.26 9.65 -1.79
C GLY A 106 -19.28 10.78 -1.56
N LYS A 107 -20.10 10.65 -0.51
CA LYS A 107 -21.13 11.67 -0.20
C LYS A 107 -20.55 13.05 0.09
N THR A 108 -19.43 13.10 0.81
CA THR A 108 -18.82 14.37 1.27
C THR A 108 -17.34 14.47 0.92
N LYS A 109 -16.69 13.34 0.64
CA LYS A 109 -15.25 13.26 0.42
C LYS A 109 -14.91 12.41 -0.78
N THR A 110 -13.83 12.80 -1.45
CA THR A 110 -13.18 12.03 -2.50
C THR A 110 -11.99 11.31 -1.91
N THR A 111 -11.85 10.02 -2.24
CA THR A 111 -10.79 9.15 -1.72
C THR A 111 -9.97 8.59 -2.87
N VAL A 112 -8.65 8.64 -2.74
CA VAL A 112 -7.68 8.00 -3.64
C VAL A 112 -6.86 7.01 -2.81
N VAL A 113 -6.60 5.81 -3.34
CA VAL A 113 -5.80 4.79 -2.64
C VAL A 113 -4.71 4.27 -3.56
N LYS A 114 -3.45 4.39 -3.12
CA LYS A 114 -2.29 3.85 -3.81
C LYS A 114 -1.55 2.84 -2.95
N ARG A 115 -1.03 1.80 -3.58
CA ARG A 115 0.01 0.94 -3.03
C ARG A 115 1.36 1.51 -3.43
N VAL A 116 2.26 1.66 -2.47
CA VAL A 116 3.62 2.14 -2.71
C VAL A 116 4.60 1.13 -2.13
N ILE A 117 5.50 0.63 -2.99
CA ILE A 117 6.54 -0.32 -2.59
C ILE A 117 7.89 0.35 -2.80
N PHE A 118 8.62 0.57 -1.72
CA PHE A 118 10.00 1.05 -1.77
C PHE A 118 10.97 -0.12 -1.67
N ARG A 119 12.07 -0.07 -2.43
CA ARG A 119 13.12 -1.09 -2.40
C ARG A 119 14.51 -0.45 -2.30
N LYS A 120 15.35 -1.01 -1.44
CA LYS A 120 16.80 -0.78 -1.44
C LYS A 120 17.42 -1.78 -2.41
N VAL A 121 18.12 -1.29 -3.42
CA VAL A 121 19.00 -2.14 -4.23
C VAL A 121 20.26 -2.32 -3.43
N ARG A 122 20.63 -3.58 -3.21
CA ARG A 122 21.83 -3.99 -2.49
C ARG A 122 23.01 -4.07 -3.44
#